data_AF-A0A2H0RNT0-F1
#
_entry.id   AF-A0A2H0RNT0-F1
#
_cell.length_a   1.000
_cell.length_b   1.000
_cell.length_c   1.000
_cell.angle_alpha   90.00
_cell.angle_beta   90.00
_cell.angle_gamma   90.00
#
_symmetry.space_group_name_H-M   'P 1'
#
loop_
_entity.id
_entity.type
_entity.pdbx_description
1 polymer ?
#
loop_
_entity_poly.entity_id
_entity_poly.type
_entity_poly.pdbx_seq_one_letter_code
_entity_poly.pdbx_strand_id
1 'polypeptide(L)' 'MGDFSGAVVGVFFAIVAVGLLFMAFWIWMLVDVLKRDIPDKTLWVVLIVFTNWIGAFIYFFVVRKKYSMKK' A
#
# COMPACT_ATOMS: atom_id res chain seq x y z
N MET A 1 -31.53 -23.55 -13.91
CA MET A 1 -31.36 -22.44 -12.94
C MET A 1 -29.86 -22.31 -12.74
N GLY A 2 -29.26 -21.20 -13.18
CA GLY A 2 -27.81 -21.00 -13.03
C GLY A 2 -27.44 -20.87 -11.55
N ASP A 3 -26.39 -21.56 -11.13
CA ASP A 3 -25.97 -21.68 -9.73
C ASP A 3 -25.44 -20.34 -9.19
N PHE A 4 -26.35 -19.46 -8.79
CA PHE A 4 -26.07 -18.16 -8.17
C PHE A 4 -25.08 -18.29 -6.99
N SER A 5 -25.12 -19.43 -6.28
CA SER A 5 -24.20 -19.76 -5.19
C SER A 5 -22.73 -19.83 -5.64
N GLY A 6 -22.45 -20.43 -6.81
CA GLY A 6 -21.08 -20.55 -7.31
C GLY A 6 -20.48 -19.20 -7.71
N ALA A 7 -21.29 -18.31 -8.30
CA ALA A 7 -20.86 -16.96 -8.66
C ALA A 7 -20.55 -16.10 -7.42
N VAL A 8 -21.38 -16.18 -6.38
CA VAL A 8 -21.18 -15.43 -5.12
C VAL A 8 -19.90 -15.89 -4.41
N VAL A 9 -19.64 -17.20 -4.37
CA VAL A 9 -18.42 -17.75 -3.77
C VAL A 9 -17.18 -17.32 -4.57
N GLY A 10 -17.23 -17.36 -5.91
CA GLY A 10 -16.13 -16.91 -6.76
C GLY A 10 -15.78 -15.44 -6.55
N VAL A 11 -16.78 -14.56 -6.48
CA VAL A 11 -16.58 -13.12 -6.21
C VAL A 11 -16.00 -12.88 -4.82
N PHE A 12 -16.45 -13.64 -3.81
CA PHE A 12 -15.92 -13.52 -2.45
C PHE A 12 -14.42 -13.82 -2.39
N PHE A 13 -13.97 -14.92 -3.00
CA PHE A 13 -12.54 -15.25 -3.07
C PHE A 13 -11.72 -14.21 -3.84
N ALA A 14 -12.27 -13.66 -4.92
CA ALA A 14 -11.61 -12.60 -5.67
C ALA A 14 -11.41 -11.33 -4.82
N ILE A 15 -12.43 -10.92 -4.06
CA ILE A 15 -12.35 -9.75 -3.16
C ILE A 15 -11.30 -9.99 -2.06
N VAL A 16 -11.30 -11.17 -1.45
CA VAL A 16 -10.32 -11.53 -0.42
C VAL A 16 -8.90 -11.52 -0.99
N ALA A 17 -8.68 -12.10 -2.17
CA ALA A 17 -7.38 -12.10 -2.83
C ALA A 17 -6.89 -10.67 -3.12
N VAL A 18 -7.76 -9.79 -3.61
CA VAL A 18 -7.42 -8.39 -3.86
C VAL A 18 -7.10 -7.68 -2.53
N GLY A 19 -7.89 -7.89 -1.47
CA GLY A 19 -7.61 -7.33 -0.15
C GLY A 19 -6.24 -7.74 0.39
N LEU A 20 -5.85 -9.01 0.22
CA LEU A 20 -4.54 -9.52 0.60
C LEU A 20 -3.40 -8.88 -0.21
N LEU A 21 -3.58 -8.70 -1.52
CA LEU A 21 -2.61 -8.01 -2.36
C LEU A 21 -2.44 -6.54 -1.93
N PHE A 22 -3.52 -5.87 -1.60
CA PHE A 22 -3.49 -4.51 -1.07
C PHE A 22 -2.74 -4.42 0.27
N MET A 23 -2.98 -5.39 1.17
CA MET A 23 -2.28 -5.44 2.45
C MET A 23 -0.79 -5.73 2.26
N ALA A 24 -0.43 -6.65 1.36
CA ALA A 24 0.96 -6.95 1.01
C ALA A 24 1.67 -5.72 0.40
N PHE A 25 1.00 -4.98 -0.48
CA PHE A 25 1.51 -3.75 -1.06
C PHE A 25 1.76 -2.67 0.00
N TRP A 26 0.84 -2.50 0.95
CA TRP A 26 0.99 -1.55 2.05
C TRP A 26 2.16 -1.90 2.97
N ILE A 27 2.32 -3.18 3.35
CA ILE A 27 3.48 -3.65 4.14
C ILE A 27 4.78 -3.44 3.37
N TRP A 28 4.79 -3.70 2.06
CA TRP A 28 5.97 -3.49 1.23
C TRP A 28 6.42 -2.03 1.22
N MET A 29 5.49 -1.07 1.22
CA MET A 29 5.81 0.36 1.32
C MET A 29 6.42 0.73 2.67
N LEU A 30 5.92 0.15 3.78
CA LEU A 30 6.55 0.30 5.10
C LEU A 30 8.00 -0.20 5.10
N VAL A 31 8.25 -1.35 4.46
CA VAL A 31 9.60 -1.90 4.32
C VAL A 31 10.50 -1.01 3.46
N ASP A 32 9.99 -0.42 2.37
CA ASP A 32 10.76 0.53 1.54
C ASP A 32 11.18 1.77 2.34
N VAL A 33 10.28 2.33 3.15
CA VAL A 33 10.58 3.48 4.03
C VAL A 33 11.64 3.14 5.07
N LEU A 34 11.60 1.93 5.63
CA LEU A 34 12.58 1.47 6.61
C LEU A 34 13.95 1.17 5.99
N LYS A 35 13.99 0.72 4.73
CA LYS A 35 15.22 0.41 4.00
C LYS A 35 15.92 1.64 3.44
N ARG A 36 15.17 2.69 3.07
CA ARG A 36 15.74 3.94 2.58
C ARG A 36 16.12 4.83 3.77
N ASP A 37 17.26 5.48 3.67
CA ASP A 37 17.65 6.48 4.67
C ASP A 37 16.99 7.82 4.34
N ILE A 38 15.80 8.02 4.91
CA ILE A 38 14.98 9.20 4.69
C ILE A 38 15.00 10.10 5.93
N PRO A 39 15.24 11.42 5.79
CA PRO A 39 14.99 12.33 6.89
C PRO A 39 13.53 12.18 7.31
N ASP A 40 13.32 12.10 8.62
CA ASP A 40 12.01 11.90 9.24
C ASP A 40 11.36 10.54 8.92
N LYS A 41 12.16 9.46 8.81
CA LYS A 41 11.65 8.09 8.61
C LYS A 41 10.49 7.72 9.55
N THR A 42 10.57 8.13 10.82
CA THR A 42 9.54 7.85 11.83
C THR A 42 8.22 8.54 11.49
N LEU A 43 8.26 9.79 11.02
CA LEU A 43 7.08 10.52 10.58
C LEU A 43 6.44 9.85 9.37
N TRP A 44 7.24 9.40 8.40
CA TRP A 44 6.75 8.68 7.22
C TRP A 44 6.12 7.35 7.57
N VAL A 45 6.71 6.57 8.48
CA VAL A 45 6.12 5.33 8.99
C VAL A 45 4.78 5.61 9.65
N VAL A 46 4.70 6.60 10.55
CA VAL A 46 3.45 6.96 11.25
C VAL A 46 2.39 7.43 10.26
N LEU A 47 2.75 8.24 9.27
CA LEU A 47 1.83 8.66 8.21
C LEU A 47 1.32 7.47 7.41
N ILE A 48 2.19 6.58 6.91
CA ILE A 48 1.77 5.41 6.14
C ILE A 48 0.91 4.47 6.98
N VAL A 49 1.16 4.38 8.29
CA VAL A 49 0.33 3.59 9.20
C VAL A 49 -1.05 4.20 9.40
N PHE A 50 -1.14 5.50 9.71
CA PHE A 50 -2.41 6.18 9.98
C PHE A 50 -3.25 6.45 8.74
N THR A 51 -2.60 6.87 7.63
CA THR A 51 -3.29 7.15 6.36
C THR A 51 -3.33 5.95 5.41
N ASN A 52 -2.77 4.80 5.81
CA ASN A 52 -2.87 3.53 5.10
C ASN A 52 -2.46 3.68 3.61
N TRP A 53 -3.43 3.64 2.70
CA TRP A 53 -3.24 3.71 1.26
C TRP A 53 -2.97 5.15 0.79
N ILE A 54 -3.61 6.13 1.45
CA ILE A 54 -3.41 7.56 1.16
C ILE A 54 -1.98 7.96 1.52
N GLY A 55 -1.45 7.44 2.63
CA GLY A 55 -0.07 7.67 3.06
C GLY A 55 0.95 7.13 2.07
N ALA A 56 0.68 5.96 1.47
CA ALA A 56 1.52 5.38 0.42
C ALA A 56 1.53 6.22 -0.88
N PHE A 57 0.37 6.72 -1.31
CA PHE A 57 0.28 7.61 -2.48
C PHE A 57 1.01 8.94 -2.26
N ILE A 58 0.85 9.54 -1.06
CA ILE A 58 1.56 10.77 -0.69
C ILE A 58 3.06 10.52 -0.61
N TYR A 59 3.50 9.41 0.00
CA TYR A 59 4.92 9.02 0.02
C TYR A 59 5.47 8.92 -1.41
N PHE A 60 4.77 8.22 -2.31
CA PHE A 60 5.21 8.09 -3.69
C PHE A 60 5.39 9.45 -4.38
N PHE A 61 4.45 10.39 -4.23
CA PHE A 61 4.56 11.71 -4.85
C PHE A 61 5.63 12.58 -4.20
N VAL A 62 5.68 12.65 -2.86
CA VAL A 62 6.56 13.55 -2.12
C VAL A 62 8.01 13.04 -2.13
N VAL A 63 8.23 11.75 -1.86
CA VAL A 63 9.57 11.14 -1.86
C VAL A 63 10.15 11.13 -3.26
N ARG A 64 9.38 10.76 -4.29
CA ARG A 64 9.88 10.79 -5.67
C ARG A 64 10.32 12.21 -6.10
N LYS A 65 9.63 13.26 -5.64
CA LYS A 65 10.04 14.66 -5.90
C LYS A 65 11.25 15.09 -5.08
N LYS A 66 11.31 14.72 -3.79
CA LYS A 66 12.36 15.17 -2.85
C LYS A 66 13.72 14.51 -3.12
N TYR A 67 13.74 13.28 -3.64
CA TYR A 67 14.99 12.58 -3.99
C TYR A 67 15.42 12.70 -5.46
N SER A 68 14.54 13.20 -6.34
CA SER A 68 14.94 13.57 -7.71
C SER A 68 15.84 14.81 -7.76
N MET A 69 16.04 15.51 -6.63
CA MET A 69 16.81 16.76 -6.51
C MET A 69 18.15 16.58 -5.79
N LYS A 70 18.70 15.36 -5.72
CA LYS A 70 20.16 15.17 -5.58
C LYS A 70 20.70 14.83 -6.97
N LYS A 71 20.88 15.84 -7.80
CA LYS A 71 21.74 15.77 -8.98
C LYS A 71 22.91 16.71 -8.74
#